data_AF-A0A847J3V7-F1
#
_entry.id   AF-A0A847J3V7-F1
#
_cell.length_a   1.000
_cell.length_b   1.000
_cell.length_c   1.000
_cell.angle_alpha   90.00
_cell.angle_beta   90.00
_cell.angle_gamma   90.00
#
_symmetry.space_group_name_H-M   'P 1'
#
loop_
_entity.id
_entity.type
_entity.pdbx_description
1 polymer ?
#
loop_
_entity_poly.entity_id
_entity_poly.type
_entity_poly.pdbx_seq_one_letter_code
_entity_poly.pdbx_strand_id
1 'polypeptide(L)'
;MAKLSRITIYGFRGIRNELQINLQPHTNALNLVLSGENGKGKSSFVDALEWFFHDTVSHLRREGCQENAYRHYRLPDNEEAFVRIETTDTTINGDKRLSLVQDANNNPRPRVRWQTRGANLDNHLTFSRSENIIIRHAQLKDFINKTKTEKLNAVSSIIGFDVVPQTRDTLTRVKNGLTNDQTYLRAEGSIAEKVRDIFRITEPIMGSTTDIPSVVFGSAEVMRQQIGGGIEITDLETYRQCLGVIAFEDNTVARQQSLSYRQHHSQISHLRLDERLLQRYNSFAENVKALLEKSDILEKLVLSQLYQTGAEILEINPEMKSCPLCGAEINYQELLDHIRNELEGFKEISLNQESLKKEGAEVLTDLNATITVLTKGLSYVAGAKLPEIDAWMRSCDLVRTLLAKSVKNINDFLTKPSSVISVTDDEVQLVGNYQTETDKLLNEIQDLINGLKETDEESARATTTVNFRSLLEHYERWLSLCEQKQRYDIQIAALDTMIRALEQTERNEFNNVLNHISADVNDFYVCLHPDEGFDQLKLSSTQDRGL
;
A
#
# COMPACT_ATOMS: atom_id res chain seq x y z
N MET A 1 33.13 -27.42 14.69
CA MET A 1 32.28 -27.87 13.57
C MET A 1 32.38 -29.37 13.45
N ALA A 2 31.24 -30.07 13.49
CA ALA A 2 31.20 -31.50 13.21
C ALA A 2 31.41 -31.72 11.70
N LYS A 3 32.21 -32.71 11.33
CA LYS A 3 32.50 -33.05 9.93
C LYS A 3 31.88 -34.42 9.59
N LEU A 4 31.46 -34.60 8.35
CA LEU A 4 31.06 -35.92 7.84
C LEU A 4 32.25 -36.86 7.91
N SER A 5 32.09 -37.99 8.58
CA SER A 5 33.12 -39.02 8.74
C SER A 5 32.82 -40.25 7.89
N ARG A 6 31.54 -40.59 7.70
CA ARG A 6 31.14 -41.72 6.84
C ARG A 6 29.72 -41.54 6.32
N ILE A 7 29.51 -41.97 5.07
CA ILE A 7 28.20 -42.03 4.43
C ILE A 7 27.96 -43.48 3.98
N THR A 8 26.80 -44.04 4.32
CA THR A 8 26.39 -45.38 3.87
C THR A 8 25.00 -45.30 3.24
N ILE A 9 24.86 -45.77 2.00
CA ILE A 9 23.61 -45.74 1.24
C ILE A 9 23.31 -47.14 0.74
N TYR A 10 22.06 -47.58 0.85
CA TYR A 10 21.60 -48.87 0.38
C TYR A 10 20.18 -48.79 -0.18
N GLY A 11 19.92 -49.49 -1.28
CA GLY A 11 18.58 -49.60 -1.85
C GLY A 11 17.95 -48.27 -2.30
N PHE A 12 18.73 -47.22 -2.54
CA PHE A 12 18.25 -45.87 -2.87
C PHE A 12 18.46 -45.52 -4.34
N ARG A 13 17.38 -45.28 -5.08
CA ARG A 13 17.36 -44.95 -6.52
C ARG A 13 18.29 -45.83 -7.37
N GLY A 14 19.40 -45.29 -7.89
CA GLY A 14 20.37 -46.04 -8.70
C GLY A 14 21.38 -46.88 -7.89
N ILE A 15 21.35 -46.81 -6.55
CA ILE A 15 22.24 -47.52 -5.64
C ILE A 15 21.49 -48.72 -5.05
N ARG A 16 21.67 -49.90 -5.66
CA ARG A 16 21.03 -51.15 -5.18
C ARG A 16 21.75 -51.71 -3.95
N ASN A 17 23.04 -51.94 -4.10
CA ASN A 17 23.89 -52.55 -3.09
C ASN A 17 24.47 -51.49 -2.16
N GLU A 18 24.99 -51.92 -1.02
CA GLU A 18 25.55 -51.01 -0.01
C GLU A 18 26.76 -50.26 -0.58
N LEU A 19 26.66 -48.94 -0.59
CA LEU A 19 27.73 -48.01 -0.93
C LEU A 19 28.18 -47.32 0.36
N GLN A 20 29.42 -47.58 0.76
CA GLN A 20 30.03 -46.97 1.94
C GLN A 20 31.19 -46.08 1.50
N ILE A 21 31.16 -44.81 1.91
CA ILE A 21 32.24 -43.84 1.69
C ILE A 21 32.77 -43.38 3.03
N ASN A 22 34.06 -43.63 3.27
CA ASN A 22 34.78 -43.12 4.44
C ASN A 22 35.36 -41.74 4.10
N LEU A 23 35.01 -40.74 4.90
CA LEU A 23 35.39 -39.34 4.74
C LEU A 23 36.34 -38.86 5.85
N GLN A 24 36.82 -39.76 6.71
CA GLN A 24 37.79 -39.39 7.74
C GLN A 24 39.07 -38.82 7.10
N PRO A 25 39.52 -37.62 7.51
CA PRO A 25 40.68 -36.99 6.91
C PRO A 25 41.95 -37.74 7.30
N HIS A 26 42.62 -38.33 6.31
CA HIS A 26 44.01 -38.75 6.45
C HIS A 26 44.88 -37.52 6.16
N THR A 27 45.15 -36.72 7.20
CA THR A 27 46.09 -35.58 7.23
C THR A 27 45.79 -34.31 6.40
N ASN A 28 44.99 -34.33 5.31
CA ASN A 28 44.64 -33.14 4.50
C ASN A 28 43.11 -32.97 4.30
N ALA A 29 42.69 -31.81 3.77
CA ALA A 29 41.31 -31.58 3.33
C ALA A 29 40.93 -32.59 2.23
N LEU A 30 39.77 -33.24 2.39
CA LEU A 30 39.30 -34.31 1.51
C LEU A 30 38.37 -33.74 0.43
N ASN A 31 38.83 -33.76 -0.82
CA ASN A 31 37.98 -33.51 -1.99
C ASN A 31 37.59 -34.86 -2.62
N LEU A 32 36.29 -35.15 -2.70
CA LEU A 32 35.77 -36.38 -3.28
C LEU A 32 35.22 -36.14 -4.68
N VAL A 33 35.74 -36.87 -5.66
CA VAL A 33 35.21 -36.89 -7.03
C VAL A 33 34.57 -38.25 -7.31
N LEU A 34 33.26 -38.25 -7.59
CA LEU A 34 32.53 -39.46 -8.00
C LEU A 34 32.46 -39.54 -9.52
N SER A 35 33.19 -40.48 -10.11
CA SER A 35 33.23 -40.72 -11.57
C SER A 35 32.56 -42.04 -11.95
N GLY A 36 32.10 -42.14 -13.19
CA GLY A 36 31.44 -43.34 -13.72
C GLY A 36 30.59 -43.03 -14.94
N GLU A 37 30.13 -44.06 -15.66
CA GLU A 37 29.26 -43.92 -16.82
C GLU A 37 27.91 -43.27 -16.46
N ASN A 38 27.22 -42.73 -17.46
CA ASN A 38 25.87 -42.20 -17.30
C ASN A 38 24.91 -43.32 -16.86
N GLY A 39 24.01 -43.01 -15.92
CA GLY A 39 23.05 -43.98 -15.38
C GLY A 39 23.58 -44.90 -14.26
N LYS A 40 24.85 -44.81 -13.84
CA LYS A 40 25.42 -45.64 -12.75
C LYS A 40 25.12 -45.18 -11.31
N GLY A 41 24.19 -44.24 -11.13
CA GLY A 41 23.78 -43.78 -9.80
C GLY A 41 24.58 -42.62 -9.19
N LYS A 42 25.41 -41.91 -9.97
CA LYS A 42 26.14 -40.71 -9.50
C LYS A 42 25.20 -39.66 -8.89
N SER A 43 24.12 -39.32 -9.61
CA SER A 43 23.10 -38.39 -9.11
C SER A 43 22.33 -38.98 -7.93
N SER A 44 22.12 -40.30 -7.89
CA SER A 44 21.43 -40.98 -6.78
C SER A 44 22.16 -40.85 -5.44
N PHE A 45 23.49 -40.72 -5.46
CA PHE A 45 24.27 -40.39 -4.27
C PHE A 45 23.89 -39.02 -3.71
N VAL A 46 23.83 -38.00 -4.57
CA VAL A 46 23.44 -36.64 -4.19
C VAL A 46 21.97 -36.59 -3.75
N ASP A 47 21.10 -37.33 -4.44
CA ASP A 47 19.67 -37.44 -4.09
C ASP A 47 19.47 -38.04 -2.69
N ALA A 48 20.28 -39.03 -2.32
CA ALA A 48 20.24 -39.65 -1.00
C ALA A 48 20.61 -38.66 0.11
N LEU A 49 21.63 -37.82 -0.13
CA LEU A 49 22.03 -36.76 0.79
C LEU A 49 20.98 -35.66 0.89
N GLU A 50 20.43 -35.20 -0.24
CA GLU A 50 19.36 -34.20 -0.25
C GLU A 50 18.16 -34.69 0.56
N TRP A 51 17.73 -35.93 0.32
CA TRP A 51 16.64 -36.54 1.06
C TRP A 51 16.94 -36.66 2.56
N PHE A 52 18.18 -36.95 2.94
CA PHE A 52 18.57 -37.03 4.35
C PHE A 52 18.36 -35.68 5.06
N PHE A 53 18.86 -34.58 4.50
CA PHE A 53 18.83 -33.24 5.11
C PHE A 53 17.48 -32.50 4.95
N HIS A 54 16.84 -32.61 3.78
CA HIS A 54 15.65 -31.83 3.42
C HIS A 54 14.35 -32.63 3.38
N ASP A 55 14.36 -33.90 3.79
CA ASP A 55 13.24 -34.87 3.69
C ASP A 55 12.74 -35.13 2.26
N THR A 56 13.33 -34.48 1.26
CA THR A 56 12.79 -34.40 -0.09
C THR A 56 13.92 -34.29 -1.09
N VAL A 57 13.63 -34.60 -2.35
CA VAL A 57 14.54 -34.41 -3.47
C VAL A 57 13.90 -33.41 -4.43
N SER A 58 14.44 -32.20 -4.51
CA SER A 58 13.76 -31.03 -5.10
C SER A 58 13.45 -31.22 -6.58
N HIS A 59 14.39 -31.75 -7.36
CA HIS A 59 14.19 -31.94 -8.80
C HIS A 59 13.14 -33.01 -9.11
N LEU A 60 13.01 -34.05 -8.27
CA LEU A 60 12.00 -35.10 -8.44
C LEU A 60 10.60 -34.61 -8.09
N ARG A 61 10.46 -33.70 -7.12
CA ARG A 61 9.17 -33.08 -6.81
C ARG A 61 8.58 -32.32 -8.01
N ARG A 62 9.44 -31.65 -8.80
CA ARG A 62 9.02 -30.97 -10.04
C ARG A 62 8.48 -31.95 -11.08
N GLU A 63 8.92 -33.21 -11.03
CA GLU A 63 8.48 -34.30 -11.91
C GLU A 63 7.28 -35.08 -11.33
N GLY A 64 6.64 -34.59 -10.26
CA GLY A 64 5.51 -35.27 -9.60
C GLY A 64 5.91 -36.52 -8.82
N CYS A 65 7.21 -36.79 -8.66
CA CYS A 65 7.72 -37.95 -7.95
C CYS A 65 7.80 -37.69 -6.44
N GLN A 66 7.35 -38.65 -5.63
CA GLN A 66 7.37 -38.59 -4.17
C GLN A 66 8.26 -39.71 -3.59
N GLU A 67 8.11 -40.00 -2.30
CA GLU A 67 8.94 -40.98 -1.57
C GLU A 67 8.93 -42.39 -2.20
N ASN A 68 7.87 -42.72 -2.94
CA ASN A 68 7.76 -43.97 -3.70
C ASN A 68 8.86 -44.10 -4.77
N ALA A 69 9.36 -42.99 -5.30
CA ALA A 69 10.41 -42.96 -6.32
C ALA A 69 11.84 -42.96 -5.74
N TYR A 70 11.99 -43.00 -4.41
CA TYR A 70 13.29 -42.97 -3.74
C TYR A 70 13.86 -44.38 -3.52
N ARG A 71 13.01 -45.41 -3.36
CA ARG A 71 13.46 -46.82 -3.29
C ARG A 71 13.97 -47.28 -4.66
N HIS A 72 15.05 -48.05 -4.66
CA HIS A 72 15.54 -48.73 -5.86
C HIS A 72 14.47 -49.73 -6.34
N TYR A 73 14.09 -49.68 -7.62
CA TYR A 73 12.97 -50.47 -8.16
C TYR A 73 13.13 -51.99 -8.07
N ARG A 74 14.37 -52.50 -8.01
CA ARG A 74 14.70 -53.92 -7.77
C ARG A 74 14.92 -54.29 -6.29
N LEU A 75 14.63 -53.39 -5.36
CA LEU A 75 14.73 -53.70 -3.93
C LEU A 75 13.47 -54.49 -3.52
N PRO A 76 13.61 -55.71 -2.95
CA PRO A 76 12.49 -56.48 -2.44
C PRO A 76 11.58 -55.68 -1.49
N ASP A 77 10.28 -55.95 -1.49
CA ASP A 77 9.32 -55.18 -0.67
C ASP A 77 9.51 -55.37 0.84
N ASN A 78 10.12 -56.48 1.26
CA ASN A 78 10.48 -56.77 2.64
C ASN A 78 11.82 -56.14 3.07
N GLU A 79 12.54 -55.48 2.16
CA GLU A 79 13.81 -54.81 2.46
C GLU A 79 13.64 -53.29 2.56
N GLU A 80 14.41 -52.67 3.44
CA GLU A 80 14.40 -51.22 3.64
C GLU A 80 15.56 -50.56 2.91
N ALA A 81 15.28 -49.47 2.19
CA ALA A 81 16.31 -48.57 1.71
C ALA A 81 16.79 -47.71 2.88
N PHE A 82 18.07 -47.31 2.90
CA PHE A 82 18.56 -46.42 3.95
C PHE A 82 19.68 -45.50 3.52
N VAL A 83 19.77 -44.39 4.25
CA VAL A 83 20.88 -43.44 4.21
C VAL A 83 21.34 -43.22 5.64
N ARG A 84 22.58 -43.60 5.92
CA ARG A 84 23.23 -43.43 7.21
C ARG A 84 24.38 -42.45 7.08
N ILE A 85 24.40 -41.47 7.97
CA ILE A 85 25.45 -40.48 8.09
C ILE A 85 26.09 -40.61 9.47
N GLU A 86 27.40 -40.73 9.48
CA GLU A 86 28.23 -40.63 10.67
C GLU A 86 29.10 -39.37 10.57
N THR A 87 29.28 -38.72 11.70
CA THR A 87 30.03 -37.47 11.83
C THR A 87 31.10 -37.60 12.90
N THR A 88 32.02 -36.63 12.96
CA THR A 88 33.05 -36.56 14.02
C THR A 88 32.44 -36.30 15.40
N ASP A 89 31.30 -35.59 15.44
CA ASP A 89 30.46 -35.48 16.63
C ASP A 89 29.37 -36.54 16.54
N THR A 90 29.41 -37.56 17.40
CA THR A 90 28.45 -38.67 17.34
C THR A 90 27.03 -38.27 17.73
N THR A 91 26.83 -37.11 18.37
CA THR A 91 25.51 -36.62 18.79
C THR A 91 24.61 -36.18 17.64
N ILE A 92 25.17 -36.05 16.43
CA ILE A 92 24.45 -35.71 15.20
C ILE A 92 24.46 -36.86 14.16
N ASN A 93 24.85 -38.07 14.56
CA ASN A 93 24.72 -39.25 13.69
C ASN A 93 23.23 -39.51 13.37
N GLY A 94 22.95 -40.06 12.19
CA GLY A 94 21.58 -40.40 11.80
C GLY A 94 21.52 -41.59 10.83
N ASP A 95 20.49 -42.40 11.01
CA ASP A 95 20.15 -43.54 10.15
C ASP A 95 18.68 -43.42 9.72
N LYS A 96 18.48 -42.98 8.48
CA LYS A 96 17.18 -42.72 7.89
C LYS A 96 16.79 -43.85 6.94
N ARG A 97 15.64 -44.45 7.19
CA ARG A 97 15.13 -45.67 6.55
C ARG A 97 13.86 -45.39 5.77
N LEU A 98 13.68 -46.11 4.67
CA LEU A 98 12.50 -46.07 3.81
C LEU A 98 12.03 -47.50 3.51
N SER A 99 10.85 -47.82 4.04
CA SER A 99 10.19 -49.13 3.91
C SER A 99 8.90 -49.03 3.08
N LEU A 100 8.35 -50.15 2.65
CA LEU A 100 6.99 -50.22 2.12
C LEU A 100 6.05 -50.78 3.19
N VAL A 101 4.93 -50.10 3.42
CA VAL A 101 3.84 -50.55 4.29
C VAL A 101 2.54 -50.58 3.51
N GLN A 102 1.66 -51.51 3.83
CA GLN A 102 0.32 -51.56 3.23
C GLN A 102 -0.55 -50.45 3.80
N ASP A 103 -1.29 -49.74 2.94
CA ASP A 103 -2.35 -48.83 3.36
C ASP A 103 -3.64 -49.58 3.70
N ALA A 104 -4.69 -48.83 4.09
CA ALA A 104 -6.00 -49.40 4.43
C ALA A 104 -6.67 -50.19 3.28
N ASN A 105 -6.19 -50.03 2.04
CA ASN A 105 -6.67 -50.69 0.84
C ASN A 105 -5.65 -51.72 0.29
N ASN A 106 -4.67 -52.15 1.11
CA ASN A 106 -3.57 -53.05 0.73
C ASN A 106 -2.62 -52.55 -0.36
N ASN A 107 -2.61 -51.24 -0.67
CA ASN A 107 -1.63 -50.69 -1.61
C ASN A 107 -0.30 -50.41 -0.89
N PRO A 108 0.85 -50.75 -1.49
CA PRO A 108 2.15 -50.45 -0.91
C PRO A 108 2.39 -48.93 -0.92
N ARG A 109 2.66 -48.37 0.25
CA ARG A 109 3.04 -46.97 0.45
C ARG A 109 4.42 -46.87 1.09
N PRO A 110 5.24 -45.88 0.67
CA PRO A 110 6.50 -45.60 1.34
C PRO A 110 6.23 -45.15 2.78
N ARG A 111 7.09 -45.59 3.71
CA ARG A 111 7.14 -45.10 5.08
C ARG A 111 8.58 -44.78 5.47
N VAL A 112 8.79 -43.51 5.81
CA VAL A 112 10.06 -43.01 6.34
C VAL A 112 10.13 -43.24 7.86
N ARG A 113 11.28 -43.69 8.36
CA ARG A 113 11.56 -43.85 9.79
C ARG A 113 13.04 -43.55 10.07
N TRP A 114 13.35 -43.12 11.28
CA TRP A 114 14.72 -43.09 11.80
C TRP A 114 14.99 -44.36 12.61
N GLN A 115 16.02 -45.12 12.25
CA GLN A 115 16.51 -46.24 13.07
C GLN A 115 17.36 -45.72 14.23
N THR A 116 18.23 -44.75 13.94
CA THR A 116 19.07 -44.05 14.90
C THR A 116 18.97 -42.56 14.64
N ARG A 117 18.79 -41.76 15.69
CA ARG A 117 18.69 -40.30 15.61
C ARG A 117 19.44 -39.71 16.81
N GLY A 118 20.60 -39.11 16.56
CA GLY A 118 21.40 -38.49 17.61
C GLY A 118 20.65 -37.34 18.30
N ALA A 119 20.98 -37.08 19.57
CA ALA A 119 20.26 -36.12 20.41
C ALA A 119 20.24 -34.68 19.85
N ASN A 120 21.26 -34.30 19.07
CA ASN A 120 21.39 -32.96 18.50
C ASN A 120 21.07 -32.88 17.00
N LEU A 121 20.71 -34.00 16.36
CA LEU A 121 20.50 -34.07 14.91
C LEU A 121 19.34 -33.14 14.46
N ASP A 122 18.31 -32.95 15.29
CA ASP A 122 17.12 -32.17 14.90
C ASP A 122 17.38 -30.68 14.76
N ASN A 123 18.16 -30.14 15.68
CA ASN A 123 18.63 -28.76 15.61
C ASN A 123 19.51 -28.58 14.37
N HIS A 124 20.37 -29.56 14.07
CA HIS A 124 21.23 -29.52 12.90
C HIS A 124 20.44 -29.59 11.59
N LEU A 125 19.49 -30.53 11.46
CA LEU A 125 18.62 -30.64 10.28
C LEU A 125 17.79 -29.37 10.06
N THR A 126 17.31 -28.75 11.14
CA THR A 126 16.55 -27.50 11.06
C THR A 126 17.40 -26.37 10.47
N PHE A 127 18.65 -26.24 10.94
CA PHE A 127 19.59 -25.25 10.43
C PHE A 127 20.05 -25.55 8.99
N SER A 128 20.37 -26.80 8.67
CA SER A 128 20.79 -27.22 7.33
C SER A 128 19.71 -27.02 6.26
N ARG A 129 18.43 -26.98 6.64
CA ARG A 129 17.33 -26.70 5.70
C ARG A 129 17.31 -25.26 5.19
N SER A 130 17.89 -24.32 5.94
CA SER A 130 18.08 -22.93 5.49
C SER A 130 19.36 -22.73 4.68
N GLU A 131 20.22 -23.75 4.57
CA GLU A 131 21.47 -23.68 3.82
C GLU A 131 21.36 -24.33 2.43
N ASN A 132 22.09 -23.79 1.46
CA ASN A 132 22.24 -24.41 0.14
C ASN A 132 23.47 -25.33 0.11
N ILE A 133 23.31 -26.54 0.67
CA ILE A 133 24.40 -27.52 0.79
C ILE A 133 24.64 -28.27 -0.53
N ILE A 134 23.66 -28.29 -1.44
CA ILE A 134 23.70 -29.05 -2.70
C ILE A 134 23.50 -28.11 -3.89
N ILE A 135 24.48 -28.13 -4.81
CA ILE A 135 24.43 -27.40 -6.07
C ILE A 135 24.32 -28.41 -7.22
N ARG A 136 23.23 -28.36 -7.97
CA ARG A 136 22.99 -29.20 -9.17
C ARG A 136 23.31 -28.43 -10.44
N HIS A 137 23.71 -29.14 -11.49
CA HIS A 137 24.00 -28.55 -12.80
C HIS A 137 22.82 -27.71 -13.36
N ALA A 138 21.58 -28.20 -13.20
CA ALA A 138 20.40 -27.46 -13.61
C ALA A 138 20.24 -26.13 -12.86
N GLN A 139 20.54 -26.09 -11.56
CA GLN A 139 20.46 -24.87 -10.76
C GLN A 139 21.52 -23.84 -11.19
N LEU A 140 22.72 -24.29 -11.57
CA LEU A 140 23.75 -23.41 -12.14
C LEU A 140 23.30 -22.83 -13.48
N LYS A 141 22.75 -23.66 -14.37
CA LYS A 141 22.23 -23.21 -15.66
C LYS A 141 21.07 -22.23 -15.51
N ASP A 142 20.12 -22.53 -14.61
CA ASP A 142 18.99 -21.66 -14.28
C ASP A 142 19.51 -20.32 -13.74
N PHE A 143 20.49 -20.34 -12.85
CA PHE A 143 21.09 -19.12 -12.31
C PHE A 143 21.79 -18.27 -13.38
N ILE A 144 22.49 -18.88 -14.33
CA ILE A 144 23.14 -18.17 -15.44
C ILE A 144 22.10 -17.43 -16.30
N ASN A 145 20.93 -18.04 -16.52
CA ASN A 145 19.85 -17.48 -17.34
C ASN A 145 18.97 -16.44 -16.62
N LYS A 146 19.08 -16.32 -15.29
CA LYS A 146 18.34 -15.30 -14.52
C LYS A 146 18.70 -13.87 -14.97
N THR A 147 17.72 -12.98 -14.92
CA THR A 147 17.91 -11.53 -15.08
C THR A 147 18.81 -10.98 -13.96
N LYS A 148 19.33 -9.76 -14.13
CA LYS A 148 20.20 -9.10 -13.14
C LYS A 148 19.52 -9.03 -11.75
N THR A 149 18.24 -8.65 -11.71
CA THR A 149 17.45 -8.56 -10.47
C THR A 149 17.23 -9.93 -9.83
N GLU A 150 16.94 -10.96 -10.62
CA GLU A 150 16.74 -12.32 -10.10
C GLU A 150 18.03 -12.95 -9.60
N LYS A 151 19.18 -12.64 -10.23
CA LYS A 151 20.52 -13.04 -9.74
C LYS A 151 20.82 -12.38 -8.41
N LEU A 152 20.59 -11.07 -8.29
CA LEU A 152 20.75 -10.33 -7.04
C LEU A 152 19.89 -10.95 -5.94
N ASN A 153 18.59 -11.16 -6.19
CA ASN A 153 17.68 -11.77 -5.22
C ASN A 153 18.11 -13.18 -4.81
N ALA A 154 18.57 -14.00 -5.76
CA ALA A 154 19.07 -15.34 -5.48
C ALA A 154 20.34 -15.32 -4.61
N VAL A 155 21.27 -14.40 -4.87
CA VAL A 155 22.46 -14.22 -4.04
C VAL A 155 22.07 -13.68 -2.66
N SER A 156 21.25 -12.63 -2.59
CA SER A 156 20.74 -12.05 -1.33
C SER A 156 20.07 -13.08 -0.43
N SER A 157 19.28 -14.00 -1.01
CA SER A 157 18.67 -15.10 -0.26
C SER A 157 19.71 -16.10 0.28
N ILE A 158 20.79 -16.38 -0.46
CA ILE A 158 21.87 -17.26 0.00
C ILE A 158 22.64 -16.65 1.17
N ILE A 159 22.87 -15.33 1.13
CA ILE A 159 23.63 -14.61 2.17
C ILE A 159 22.75 -14.15 3.35
N GLY A 160 21.44 -14.43 3.34
CA GLY A 160 20.50 -14.02 4.39
C GLY A 160 20.21 -12.50 4.42
N PHE A 161 20.41 -11.82 3.30
CA PHE A 161 20.24 -10.37 3.15
C PHE A 161 18.85 -9.99 2.61
N ASP A 162 17.94 -10.95 2.50
CA ASP A 162 16.55 -10.78 2.06
C ASP A 162 15.67 -10.09 3.13
N VAL A 163 16.04 -10.16 4.40
CA VAL A 163 15.36 -9.47 5.51
C VAL A 163 15.45 -7.94 5.39
N VAL A 164 16.55 -7.42 4.84
CA VAL A 164 16.79 -5.98 4.68
C VAL A 164 15.81 -5.32 3.71
N PRO A 165 15.66 -5.78 2.45
CA PRO A 165 14.67 -5.22 1.53
C PRO A 165 13.24 -5.45 2.03
N GLN A 166 12.93 -6.57 2.69
CA GLN A 166 11.61 -6.79 3.30
C GLN A 166 11.27 -5.74 4.38
N THR A 167 12.26 -5.40 5.21
CA THR A 167 12.12 -4.36 6.23
C THR A 167 11.90 -2.99 5.60
N ARG A 168 12.71 -2.64 4.58
CA ARG A 168 12.56 -1.40 3.80
C ARG A 168 11.17 -1.30 3.18
N ASP A 169 10.71 -2.35 2.50
CA ASP A 169 9.42 -2.36 1.81
C ASP A 169 8.26 -2.22 2.81
N THR A 170 8.40 -2.79 4.01
CA THR A 170 7.44 -2.63 5.10
C THR A 170 7.40 -1.18 5.60
N LEU A 171 8.55 -0.55 5.86
CA LEU A 171 8.63 0.86 6.28
C LEU A 171 8.05 1.79 5.21
N THR A 172 8.38 1.57 3.93
CA THR A 172 7.85 2.35 2.81
C THR A 172 6.34 2.20 2.70
N ARG A 173 5.80 0.99 2.90
CA ARG A 173 4.36 0.75 2.92
C ARG A 173 3.67 1.52 4.05
N VAL A 174 4.23 1.52 5.25
CA VAL A 174 3.69 2.29 6.39
C VAL A 174 3.73 3.79 6.11
N LYS A 175 4.85 4.30 5.57
CA LYS A 175 4.98 5.72 5.19
C LYS A 175 3.89 6.12 4.19
N ASN A 176 3.74 5.33 3.13
CA ASN A 176 2.72 5.59 2.10
C ASN A 176 1.30 5.46 2.67
N GLY A 177 1.08 4.58 3.64
CA GLY A 177 -0.19 4.47 4.36
C GLY A 177 -0.53 5.75 5.13
N LEU A 178 0.44 6.34 5.84
CA LEU A 178 0.25 7.60 6.56
C LEU A 178 0.04 8.79 5.60
N THR A 179 0.82 8.88 4.52
CA THR A 179 0.70 9.97 3.53
C THR A 179 -0.63 9.95 2.80
N ASN A 180 -1.22 8.76 2.59
CA ASN A 180 -2.52 8.60 1.92
C ASN A 180 -3.68 8.42 2.90
N ASP A 181 -3.46 8.62 4.20
CA ASP A 181 -4.51 8.52 5.21
C ASP A 181 -5.55 9.62 4.99
N GLN A 182 -6.82 9.23 4.88
CA GLN A 182 -7.93 10.15 4.65
C GLN A 182 -8.06 11.20 5.74
N THR A 183 -7.68 10.88 6.97
CA THR A 183 -7.68 11.81 8.10
C THR A 183 -6.63 12.89 7.92
N TYR A 184 -5.44 12.53 7.44
CA TYR A 184 -4.35 13.46 7.16
C TYR A 184 -4.72 14.41 6.01
N LEU A 185 -5.20 13.86 4.90
CA LEU A 185 -5.61 14.63 3.72
C LEU A 185 -6.80 15.57 4.02
N ARG A 186 -7.79 15.09 4.79
CA ARG A 186 -8.92 15.93 5.23
C ARG A 186 -8.47 17.04 6.18
N ALA A 187 -7.56 16.74 7.11
CA ALA A 187 -7.04 17.77 8.02
C ALA A 187 -6.35 18.88 7.22
N GLU A 188 -5.54 18.53 6.24
CA GLU A 188 -4.88 19.51 5.36
C GLU A 188 -5.88 20.37 4.56
N GLY A 189 -6.89 19.75 3.95
CA GLY A 189 -7.95 20.49 3.25
C GLY A 189 -8.77 21.40 4.18
N SER A 190 -9.16 20.91 5.36
CA SER A 190 -9.94 21.67 6.33
C SER A 190 -9.14 22.81 6.98
N ILE A 191 -7.81 22.71 7.09
CA ILE A 191 -6.97 23.84 7.53
C ILE A 191 -7.13 25.01 6.58
N ALA A 192 -7.04 24.78 5.26
CA ALA A 192 -7.20 25.83 4.25
C ALA A 192 -8.61 26.44 4.25
N GLU A 193 -9.64 25.65 4.53
CA GLU A 193 -11.01 26.13 4.76
C GLU A 193 -11.09 27.05 5.99
N LYS A 194 -10.60 26.61 7.16
CA LYS A 194 -10.67 27.43 8.38
C LYS A 194 -9.84 28.70 8.30
N VAL A 195 -8.73 28.68 7.57
CA VAL A 195 -7.96 29.89 7.26
C VAL A 195 -8.80 30.90 6.48
N ARG A 196 -9.58 30.45 5.48
CA ARG A 196 -10.51 31.33 4.74
C ARG A 196 -11.62 31.89 5.63
N ASP A 197 -12.20 31.06 6.50
CA ASP A 197 -13.23 31.51 7.45
C ASP A 197 -12.70 32.59 8.41
N ILE A 198 -11.48 32.40 8.93
CA ILE A 198 -10.78 33.39 9.75
C ILE A 198 -10.59 34.69 8.96
N PHE A 199 -10.01 34.62 7.76
CA PHE A 199 -9.75 35.81 6.95
C PHE A 199 -11.01 36.57 6.57
N ARG A 200 -12.13 35.89 6.31
CA ARG A 200 -13.41 36.55 6.04
C ARG A 200 -13.85 37.48 7.17
N ILE A 201 -13.49 37.16 8.42
CA ILE A 201 -13.81 37.99 9.60
C ILE A 201 -12.74 39.06 9.83
N THR A 202 -11.46 38.72 9.62
CA THR A 202 -10.33 39.55 10.07
C THR A 202 -9.80 40.51 9.01
N GLU A 203 -9.92 40.18 7.72
CA GLU A 203 -9.42 41.00 6.61
C GLU A 203 -10.03 42.42 6.57
N PRO A 204 -11.34 42.62 6.82
CA PRO A 204 -11.91 43.98 6.91
C PRO A 204 -11.36 44.84 8.06
N ILE A 205 -10.71 44.22 9.05
CA ILE A 205 -10.25 44.88 10.29
C ILE A 205 -8.76 45.17 10.23
N MET A 206 -7.96 44.18 9.84
CA MET A 206 -6.49 44.23 9.93
C MET A 206 -5.80 44.10 8.56
N GLY A 207 -6.54 43.87 7.47
CA GLY A 207 -5.98 43.60 6.14
C GLY A 207 -5.39 42.21 5.97
N SER A 208 -4.66 41.99 4.87
CA SER A 208 -4.06 40.69 4.54
C SER A 208 -2.71 40.49 5.24
N THR A 209 -2.56 39.43 6.02
CA THR A 209 -1.26 38.98 6.55
C THR A 209 -1.25 37.46 6.72
N THR A 210 -0.08 36.86 6.84
CA THR A 210 0.13 35.40 6.82
C THR A 210 0.16 34.76 8.21
N ASP A 211 0.37 35.53 9.28
CA ASP A 211 0.47 34.99 10.64
C ASP A 211 -0.91 34.90 11.33
N ILE A 212 -1.52 33.71 11.30
CA ILE A 212 -2.89 33.47 11.79
C ILE A 212 -3.09 33.88 13.26
N PRO A 213 -2.23 33.48 14.23
CA PRO A 213 -2.38 33.91 15.62
C PRO A 213 -2.40 35.43 15.79
N SER A 214 -1.45 36.16 15.19
CA SER A 214 -1.40 37.63 15.31
C SER A 214 -2.65 38.29 14.72
N VAL A 215 -3.16 37.79 13.59
CA VAL A 215 -4.40 38.28 12.97
C VAL A 215 -5.60 38.08 13.86
N VAL A 216 -5.73 36.89 14.41
CA VAL A 216 -6.86 36.51 15.25
C VAL A 216 -6.88 37.36 16.51
N PHE A 217 -5.77 37.44 17.24
CA PHE A 217 -5.71 38.22 18.49
C PHE A 217 -5.82 39.72 18.25
N GLY A 218 -5.17 40.26 17.21
CA GLY A 218 -5.29 41.67 16.85
C GLY A 218 -6.72 42.06 16.44
N SER A 219 -7.37 41.25 15.60
CA SER A 219 -8.76 41.50 15.21
C SER A 219 -9.72 41.34 16.39
N ALA A 220 -9.49 40.35 17.24
CA ALA A 220 -10.27 40.13 18.45
C ALA A 220 -10.17 41.32 19.41
N GLU A 221 -8.98 41.90 19.60
CA GLU A 221 -8.78 43.06 20.46
C GLU A 221 -9.52 44.31 19.92
N VAL A 222 -9.50 44.53 18.60
CA VAL A 222 -10.29 45.62 17.98
C VAL A 222 -11.79 45.40 18.19
N MET A 223 -12.29 44.18 17.97
CA MET A 223 -13.70 43.85 18.22
C MET A 223 -14.07 44.00 19.70
N ARG A 224 -13.16 43.60 20.62
CA ARG A 224 -13.33 43.76 22.07
C ARG A 224 -13.55 45.22 22.45
N GLN A 225 -12.75 46.13 21.91
CA GLN A 225 -12.88 47.57 22.16
C GLN A 225 -14.24 48.12 21.70
N GLN A 226 -14.77 47.61 20.58
CA GLN A 226 -16.08 48.00 20.06
C GLN A 226 -17.25 47.47 20.91
N ILE A 227 -17.12 46.28 21.49
CA ILE A 227 -18.17 45.65 22.31
C ILE A 227 -18.02 45.92 23.81
N GLY A 228 -16.95 46.62 24.23
CA GLY A 228 -16.73 47.06 25.61
C GLY A 228 -16.15 45.99 26.55
N GLY A 229 -15.47 44.96 26.04
CA GLY A 229 -14.96 43.87 26.88
C GLY A 229 -13.83 44.31 27.81
N GLY A 230 -13.90 43.96 29.11
CA GLY A 230 -12.94 44.44 30.13
C GLY A 230 -11.55 43.78 30.13
N ILE A 231 -11.38 42.62 29.46
CA ILE A 231 -10.14 41.83 29.48
C ILE A 231 -9.41 42.00 28.14
N GLU A 232 -8.18 42.50 28.18
CA GLU A 232 -7.29 42.61 27.01
C GLU A 232 -6.95 41.23 26.45
N ILE A 233 -7.00 41.09 25.12
CA ILE A 233 -6.81 39.80 24.43
C ILE A 233 -5.40 39.72 23.87
N THR A 234 -4.59 38.84 24.47
CA THR A 234 -3.19 38.60 24.05
C THR A 234 -2.94 37.16 23.64
N ASP A 235 -3.81 36.24 24.06
CA ASP A 235 -3.70 34.81 23.81
C ASP A 235 -5.08 34.12 23.80
N LEU A 236 -5.09 32.81 23.59
CA LEU A 236 -6.32 32.01 23.53
C LEU A 236 -7.09 32.00 24.86
N GLU A 237 -6.37 32.03 25.99
CA GLU A 237 -6.99 31.92 27.32
C GLU A 237 -7.69 33.23 27.70
N THR A 238 -7.02 34.35 27.50
CA THR A 238 -7.57 35.70 27.67
C THR A 238 -8.77 35.93 26.73
N TYR A 239 -8.73 35.42 25.49
CA TYR A 239 -9.87 35.45 24.57
C TYR A 239 -11.07 34.69 25.16
N ARG A 240 -10.90 33.43 25.60
CA ARG A 240 -11.98 32.64 26.20
C ARG A 240 -12.60 33.33 27.43
N GLN A 241 -11.76 33.88 28.29
CA GLN A 241 -12.20 34.60 29.49
C GLN A 241 -13.01 35.85 29.13
N CYS A 242 -12.54 36.63 28.15
CA CYS A 242 -13.24 37.81 27.65
C CYS A 242 -14.63 37.46 27.09
N LEU A 243 -14.72 36.38 26.30
CA LEU A 243 -16.00 35.87 25.78
C LEU A 243 -16.99 35.52 26.90
N GLY A 244 -16.50 34.91 27.99
CA GLY A 244 -17.30 34.55 29.14
C GLY A 244 -17.89 35.77 29.88
N VAL A 245 -17.15 36.87 29.95
CA VAL A 245 -17.60 38.12 30.59
C VAL A 245 -18.64 38.83 29.71
N ILE A 246 -18.39 38.95 28.41
CA ILE A 246 -19.33 39.60 27.46
C ILE A 246 -20.68 38.88 27.45
N ALA A 247 -20.70 37.55 27.53
CA ALA A 247 -21.93 36.78 27.61
C ALA A 247 -22.79 37.09 28.85
N PHE A 248 -22.19 37.56 29.95
CA PHE A 248 -22.88 37.91 31.19
C PHE A 248 -23.49 39.31 31.17
N GLU A 249 -22.89 40.24 30.43
CA GLU A 249 -23.32 41.64 30.34
C GLU A 249 -24.51 41.86 29.38
N ASP A 250 -24.70 40.97 28.40
CA ASP A 250 -25.75 41.05 27.36
C ASP A 250 -27.14 40.51 27.77
N ASN A 251 -27.45 40.47 29.07
CA ASN A 251 -28.54 39.67 29.64
C ASN A 251 -29.98 40.19 29.45
N THR A 252 -30.22 41.17 28.56
CA THR A 252 -31.60 41.61 28.25
C THR A 252 -32.25 40.67 27.23
N VAL A 253 -33.52 40.31 27.43
CA VAL A 253 -34.26 39.35 26.59
C VAL A 253 -34.22 39.73 25.09
N ALA A 254 -34.37 41.02 24.77
CA ALA A 254 -34.32 41.51 23.40
C ALA A 254 -32.92 41.41 22.76
N ARG A 255 -31.85 41.69 23.50
CA ARG A 255 -30.46 41.51 23.01
C ARG A 255 -30.09 40.05 22.85
N GLN A 256 -30.51 39.19 23.78
CA GLN A 256 -30.31 37.74 23.64
C GLN A 256 -31.02 37.18 22.42
N GLN A 257 -32.23 37.66 22.11
CA GLN A 257 -32.94 37.31 20.89
C GLN A 257 -32.21 37.80 19.64
N SER A 258 -31.75 39.06 19.60
CA SER A 258 -30.96 39.61 18.49
C SER A 258 -29.67 38.82 18.24
N LEU A 259 -28.91 38.54 19.30
CA LEU A 259 -27.68 37.75 19.23
C LEU A 259 -27.98 36.33 18.74
N SER A 260 -29.04 35.69 19.25
CA SER A 260 -29.46 34.36 18.82
C SER A 260 -29.85 34.36 17.33
N TYR A 261 -30.64 35.32 16.87
CA TYR A 261 -31.03 35.42 15.46
C TYR A 261 -29.84 35.67 14.55
N ARG A 262 -28.93 36.60 14.89
CA ARG A 262 -27.71 36.85 14.11
C ARG A 262 -26.78 35.64 14.10
N GLN A 263 -26.69 34.91 15.21
CA GLN A 263 -25.90 33.67 15.28
C GLN A 263 -26.53 32.58 14.39
N HIS A 264 -27.85 32.39 14.43
CA HIS A 264 -28.54 31.48 13.53
C HIS A 264 -28.41 31.91 12.06
N HIS A 265 -28.57 33.20 11.75
CA HIS A 265 -28.39 33.76 10.42
C HIS A 265 -26.97 33.47 9.89
N SER A 266 -25.94 33.77 10.69
CA SER A 266 -24.55 33.47 10.34
C SER A 266 -24.38 31.99 10.06
N GLN A 267 -24.79 31.11 10.99
CA GLN A 267 -24.62 29.67 10.86
C GLN A 267 -25.36 29.10 9.64
N ILE A 268 -26.62 29.47 9.41
CA ILE A 268 -27.41 29.03 8.26
C ILE A 268 -26.80 29.55 6.95
N SER A 269 -26.24 30.76 6.94
CA SER A 269 -25.57 31.31 5.75
C SER A 269 -24.37 30.47 5.30
N HIS A 270 -23.71 29.78 6.24
CA HIS A 270 -22.61 28.84 5.97
C HIS A 270 -23.06 27.47 5.47
N LEU A 271 -24.34 27.12 5.57
CA LEU A 271 -24.87 25.83 5.12
C LEU A 271 -25.30 25.86 3.65
N ARG A 272 -25.01 26.95 2.92
CA ARG A 272 -25.21 27.02 1.48
C ARG A 272 -24.34 25.95 0.80
N LEU A 273 -24.94 25.25 -0.16
CA LEU A 273 -24.21 24.33 -1.02
C LEU A 273 -23.36 25.13 -2.00
N ASP A 274 -22.08 24.77 -2.11
CA ASP A 274 -21.21 25.27 -3.17
C ASP A 274 -21.70 24.70 -4.51
N GLU A 275 -22.18 25.56 -5.40
CA GLU A 275 -22.61 25.17 -6.74
C GLU A 275 -21.50 24.46 -7.53
N ARG A 276 -20.24 24.78 -7.25
CA ARG A 276 -19.08 24.15 -7.90
C ARG A 276 -18.98 22.67 -7.56
N LEU A 277 -19.37 22.27 -6.35
CA LEU A 277 -19.36 20.86 -5.94
C LEU A 277 -20.34 20.04 -6.78
N LEU A 278 -21.53 20.59 -7.02
CA LEU A 278 -22.56 19.92 -7.82
C LEU A 278 -22.19 19.88 -9.30
N GLN A 279 -21.61 20.95 -9.82
CA GLN A 279 -21.07 20.97 -11.18
C GLN A 279 -19.97 19.92 -11.37
N ARG A 280 -19.06 19.80 -10.40
CA ARG A 280 -18.01 18.75 -10.42
C ARG A 280 -18.62 17.36 -10.36
N TYR A 281 -19.59 17.11 -9.48
CA TYR A 281 -20.27 15.81 -9.41
C TYR A 281 -21.00 15.46 -10.71
N ASN A 282 -21.70 16.43 -11.33
CA ASN A 282 -22.38 16.23 -12.62
C ASN A 282 -21.38 15.93 -13.74
N SER A 283 -20.30 16.71 -13.84
CA SER A 283 -19.25 16.49 -14.83
C SER A 283 -18.59 15.12 -14.66
N PHE A 284 -18.31 14.73 -13.42
CA PHE A 284 -17.82 13.40 -13.10
C PHE A 284 -18.79 12.30 -13.55
N ALA A 285 -20.09 12.43 -13.27
CA ALA A 285 -21.10 11.46 -13.69
C ALA A 285 -21.21 11.35 -15.22
N GLU A 286 -21.13 12.46 -15.95
CA GLU A 286 -21.10 12.47 -17.42
C GLU A 286 -19.85 11.76 -17.96
N ASN A 287 -18.69 12.02 -17.38
CA ASN A 287 -17.45 11.37 -17.79
C ASN A 287 -17.46 9.86 -17.50
N VAL A 288 -18.04 9.44 -16.38
CA VAL A 288 -18.25 8.00 -16.07
C VAL A 288 -19.20 7.38 -17.10
N LYS A 289 -20.27 8.06 -17.48
CA LYS A 289 -21.19 7.58 -18.52
C LYS A 289 -20.49 7.43 -19.87
N ALA A 290 -19.71 8.44 -20.29
CA ALA A 290 -18.93 8.39 -21.53
C ALA A 290 -17.89 7.25 -21.52
N LEU A 291 -17.31 6.94 -20.37
CA LEU A 291 -16.42 5.79 -20.21
C LEU A 291 -17.17 4.47 -20.42
N LEU A 292 -18.37 4.33 -19.83
CA LEU A 292 -19.19 3.12 -19.95
C LEU A 292 -19.74 2.89 -21.37
N GLU A 293 -19.94 3.95 -22.16
CA GLU A 293 -20.28 3.84 -23.58
C GLU A 293 -19.16 3.16 -24.41
N LYS A 294 -17.92 3.14 -23.91
CA LYS A 294 -16.78 2.38 -24.47
C LYS A 294 -16.68 0.95 -23.90
N SER A 295 -17.81 0.31 -23.56
CA SER A 295 -17.86 -1.01 -22.90
C SER A 295 -17.04 -2.09 -23.62
N ASP A 296 -17.06 -2.12 -24.94
CA ASP A 296 -16.37 -3.14 -25.75
C ASP A 296 -14.84 -3.12 -25.56
N ILE A 297 -14.26 -1.94 -25.35
CA ILE A 297 -12.81 -1.80 -25.16
C ILE A 297 -12.45 -2.00 -23.67
N LEU A 298 -13.33 -1.62 -22.75
CA LEU A 298 -13.18 -1.91 -21.31
C LEU A 298 -13.12 -3.42 -21.04
N GLU A 299 -13.96 -4.22 -21.70
CA GLU A 299 -13.93 -5.68 -21.60
C GLU A 299 -12.63 -6.26 -22.16
N LYS A 300 -12.12 -5.69 -23.26
CA LYS A 300 -10.87 -6.11 -23.89
C LYS A 300 -9.61 -5.65 -23.16
N LEU A 301 -9.69 -4.73 -22.19
CA LEU A 301 -8.54 -4.23 -21.44
C LEU A 301 -7.76 -5.36 -20.72
N VAL A 302 -8.45 -6.44 -20.34
CA VAL A 302 -7.86 -7.68 -19.78
C VAL A 302 -6.89 -8.35 -20.77
N LEU A 303 -7.09 -8.12 -22.07
CA LEU A 303 -6.25 -8.65 -23.15
C LEU A 303 -5.01 -7.76 -23.42
N SER A 304 -4.84 -6.63 -22.75
CA SER A 304 -3.70 -5.71 -22.98
C SER A 304 -2.33 -6.42 -22.94
N GLN A 305 -2.12 -7.32 -21.98
CA GLN A 305 -0.90 -8.12 -21.87
C GLN A 305 -0.71 -9.04 -23.09
N LEU A 306 -1.79 -9.65 -23.58
CA LEU A 306 -1.76 -10.51 -24.77
C LEU A 306 -1.36 -9.70 -26.01
N TYR A 307 -1.92 -8.50 -26.18
CA TYR A 307 -1.59 -7.62 -27.29
C TYR A 307 -0.13 -7.11 -27.21
N GLN A 308 0.37 -6.77 -26.02
CA GLN A 308 1.77 -6.39 -25.80
C GLN A 308 2.73 -7.52 -26.19
N THR A 309 2.52 -8.71 -25.66
CA THR A 309 3.36 -9.87 -25.98
C THR A 309 3.24 -10.24 -27.47
N GLY A 310 2.05 -10.08 -28.08
CA GLY A 310 1.86 -10.25 -29.52
C GLY A 310 2.70 -9.28 -30.36
N ALA A 311 2.72 -7.99 -29.99
CA ALA A 311 3.54 -6.98 -30.65
C ALA A 311 5.04 -7.30 -30.55
N GLU A 312 5.52 -7.63 -29.34
CA GLU A 312 6.93 -7.98 -29.09
C GLU A 312 7.38 -9.18 -29.94
N ILE A 313 6.56 -10.22 -30.02
CA ILE A 313 6.88 -11.42 -30.82
C ILE A 313 6.98 -11.09 -32.31
N LEU A 314 6.08 -10.25 -32.82
CA LEU A 314 6.10 -9.79 -34.21
C LEU A 314 7.35 -8.94 -34.48
N GLU A 315 7.67 -8.00 -33.60
CA GLU A 315 8.86 -7.13 -33.76
C GLU A 315 10.18 -7.92 -33.73
N ILE A 316 10.26 -8.99 -32.93
CA ILE A 316 11.43 -9.89 -32.89
C ILE A 316 11.49 -10.81 -34.13
N ASN A 317 10.35 -11.13 -34.74
CA ASN A 317 10.25 -12.07 -35.86
C ASN A 317 9.48 -11.48 -37.06
N PRO A 318 10.04 -10.49 -37.78
CA PRO A 318 9.37 -9.81 -38.89
C PRO A 318 9.08 -10.72 -40.11
N GLU A 319 9.72 -11.89 -40.18
CA GLU A 319 9.54 -12.90 -41.24
C GLU A 319 8.39 -13.90 -40.92
N MET A 320 7.66 -13.71 -39.82
CA MET A 320 6.59 -14.63 -39.40
C MET A 320 5.39 -14.55 -40.36
N LYS A 321 5.17 -15.63 -41.14
CA LYS A 321 4.10 -15.71 -42.13
C LYS A 321 2.80 -16.34 -41.62
N SER A 322 2.84 -16.97 -40.46
CA SER A 322 1.69 -17.70 -39.90
C SER A 322 1.59 -17.51 -38.39
N CYS A 323 0.38 -17.30 -37.89
CA CYS A 323 0.11 -17.13 -36.46
C CYS A 323 0.41 -18.40 -35.68
N PRO A 324 1.23 -18.36 -34.62
CA PRO A 324 1.56 -19.54 -33.81
C PRO A 324 0.38 -20.05 -32.96
N LEU A 325 -0.67 -19.24 -32.77
CA LEU A 325 -1.84 -19.60 -31.96
C LEU A 325 -2.95 -20.26 -32.79
N CYS A 326 -3.26 -19.70 -33.97
CA CYS A 326 -4.36 -20.17 -34.81
C CYS A 326 -3.96 -20.72 -36.19
N GLY A 327 -2.68 -20.59 -36.57
CA GLY A 327 -2.15 -21.07 -37.85
C GLY A 327 -2.53 -20.22 -39.08
N ALA A 328 -3.26 -19.12 -38.89
CA ALA A 328 -3.67 -18.23 -39.98
C ALA A 328 -2.48 -17.48 -40.59
N GLU A 329 -2.56 -17.18 -41.89
CA GLU A 329 -1.55 -16.37 -42.59
C GLU A 329 -1.54 -14.93 -42.04
N ILE A 330 -0.36 -14.39 -41.75
CA ILE A 330 -0.19 -13.06 -41.15
C ILE A 330 0.33 -12.08 -42.21
N ASN A 331 -0.38 -10.97 -42.37
CA ASN A 331 0.20 -9.75 -42.92
C ASN A 331 0.86 -8.96 -41.77
N TYR A 332 2.19 -8.95 -41.76
CA TYR A 332 2.98 -8.37 -40.66
C TYR A 332 2.59 -6.91 -40.38
N GLN A 333 2.45 -6.09 -41.43
CA GLN A 333 2.21 -4.66 -41.26
C GLN A 333 0.79 -4.36 -40.78
N GLU A 334 -0.22 -5.00 -41.38
CA GLU A 334 -1.61 -4.81 -40.98
C GLU A 334 -1.89 -5.31 -39.57
N LEU A 335 -1.30 -6.44 -39.17
CA LEU A 335 -1.48 -7.00 -37.84
C LEU A 335 -0.76 -6.16 -36.78
N LEU A 336 0.46 -5.70 -37.04
CA LEU A 336 1.21 -4.85 -36.13
C LEU A 336 0.52 -3.49 -35.93
N ASP A 337 0.02 -2.88 -37.02
CA ASP A 337 -0.74 -1.63 -36.96
C ASP A 337 -2.06 -1.81 -36.19
N HIS A 338 -2.77 -2.91 -36.40
CA HIS A 338 -3.98 -3.24 -35.62
C HIS A 338 -3.66 -3.40 -34.13
N ILE A 339 -2.63 -4.17 -33.77
CA ILE A 339 -2.23 -4.38 -32.38
C ILE A 339 -1.82 -3.06 -31.72
N ARG A 340 -1.07 -2.21 -32.43
CA ARG A 340 -0.66 -0.90 -31.91
C ARG A 340 -1.84 0.03 -31.68
N ASN A 341 -2.80 0.08 -32.61
CA ASN A 341 -4.02 0.88 -32.45
C ASN A 341 -4.86 0.40 -31.25
N GLU A 342 -4.99 -0.92 -31.06
CA GLU A 342 -5.72 -1.47 -29.89
C GLU A 342 -4.98 -1.18 -28.58
N LEU A 343 -3.64 -1.30 -28.55
CA LEU A 343 -2.82 -0.95 -27.38
C LEU A 343 -2.91 0.54 -27.03
N GLU A 344 -2.97 1.43 -28.04
CA GLU A 344 -3.18 2.86 -27.84
C GLU A 344 -4.57 3.14 -27.24
N GLY A 345 -5.62 2.46 -27.74
CA GLY A 345 -6.96 2.50 -27.17
C GLY A 345 -7.02 2.01 -25.71
N PHE A 346 -6.33 0.92 -25.38
CA PHE A 346 -6.22 0.44 -23.99
C PHE A 346 -5.52 1.44 -23.09
N LYS A 347 -4.45 2.08 -23.58
CA LYS A 347 -3.70 3.08 -22.83
C LYS A 347 -4.57 4.31 -22.55
N GLU A 348 -5.28 4.82 -23.56
CA GLU A 348 -6.20 5.95 -23.40
C GLU A 348 -7.28 5.67 -22.35
N ILE A 349 -7.92 4.50 -22.42
CA ILE A 349 -8.97 4.11 -21.47
C ILE A 349 -8.41 3.87 -20.07
N SER A 350 -7.24 3.24 -19.94
CA SER A 350 -6.59 3.06 -18.64
C SER A 350 -6.27 4.40 -17.98
N LEU A 351 -5.74 5.36 -18.74
CA LEU A 351 -5.45 6.71 -18.24
C LEU A 351 -6.74 7.46 -17.86
N ASN A 352 -7.78 7.38 -18.69
CA ASN A 352 -9.09 7.97 -18.38
C ASN A 352 -9.70 7.35 -17.11
N GLN A 353 -9.58 6.04 -16.93
CA GLN A 353 -10.08 5.33 -15.75
C GLN A 353 -9.32 5.74 -14.48
N GLU A 354 -7.99 5.86 -14.53
CA GLU A 354 -7.19 6.35 -13.40
C GLU A 354 -7.52 7.79 -13.05
N SER A 355 -7.64 8.66 -14.07
CA SER A 355 -8.05 10.05 -13.89
C SER A 355 -9.42 10.16 -13.21
N LEU A 356 -10.40 9.38 -13.67
CA LEU A 356 -11.74 9.37 -13.08
C LEU A 356 -11.76 8.77 -11.67
N LYS A 357 -10.93 7.77 -11.37
CA LYS A 357 -10.80 7.28 -9.99
C LYS A 357 -10.26 8.35 -9.05
N LYS A 358 -9.27 9.13 -9.51
CA LYS A 358 -8.72 10.26 -8.75
C LYS A 358 -9.77 11.35 -8.53
N GLU A 359 -10.43 11.79 -9.59
CA GLU A 359 -11.50 12.79 -9.52
C GLU A 359 -12.65 12.31 -8.61
N GLY A 360 -13.08 11.07 -8.76
CA GLY A 360 -14.11 10.47 -7.93
C GLY A 360 -13.75 10.46 -6.44
N ALA A 361 -12.49 10.15 -6.10
CA ALA A 361 -12.02 10.20 -4.71
C ALA A 361 -12.01 11.63 -4.13
N GLU A 362 -11.67 12.63 -4.94
CA GLU A 362 -11.73 14.05 -4.56
C GLU A 362 -13.18 14.49 -4.33
N VAL A 363 -14.08 14.23 -5.29
CA VAL A 363 -15.52 14.55 -5.18
C VAL A 363 -16.16 13.83 -3.98
N LEU A 364 -15.79 12.57 -3.74
CA LEU A 364 -16.23 11.80 -2.57
C LEU A 364 -15.83 12.48 -1.25
N THR A 365 -14.62 13.03 -1.19
CA THR A 365 -14.12 13.73 0.00
C THR A 365 -14.91 14.99 0.25
N ASP A 366 -15.16 15.79 -0.79
CA ASP A 366 -15.92 17.03 -0.70
C ASP A 366 -17.38 16.78 -0.31
N LEU A 367 -18.05 15.78 -0.93
CA LEU A 367 -19.42 15.40 -0.58
C LEU A 367 -19.55 14.98 0.90
N ASN A 368 -18.61 14.18 1.41
CA ASN A 368 -18.61 13.77 2.82
C ASN A 368 -18.38 14.96 3.77
N ALA A 369 -17.52 15.91 3.39
CA ALA A 369 -17.32 17.13 4.14
C ALA A 369 -18.61 17.97 4.20
N THR A 370 -19.29 18.16 3.06
CA THR A 370 -20.57 18.85 2.98
C THR A 370 -21.66 18.17 3.81
N ILE A 371 -21.81 16.84 3.72
CA ILE A 371 -22.76 16.09 4.56
C ILE A 371 -22.49 16.31 6.06
N THR A 372 -21.20 16.35 6.44
CA THR A 372 -20.79 16.59 7.83
C THR A 372 -21.17 18.01 8.28
N VAL A 373 -20.90 19.02 7.45
CA VAL A 373 -21.27 20.42 7.70
C VAL A 373 -22.79 20.56 7.84
N LEU A 374 -23.55 20.01 6.90
CA LEU A 374 -25.02 20.03 6.94
C LEU A 374 -25.56 19.33 8.19
N THR A 375 -25.00 18.17 8.57
CA THR A 375 -25.44 17.43 9.76
C THR A 375 -25.18 18.20 11.05
N LYS A 376 -24.00 18.82 11.17
CA LYS A 376 -23.66 19.66 12.33
C LYS A 376 -24.54 20.91 12.38
N GLY A 377 -24.73 21.57 11.23
CA GLY A 377 -25.63 22.71 11.08
C GLY A 377 -27.03 22.36 11.54
N LEU A 378 -27.61 21.28 11.02
CA LEU A 378 -28.95 20.83 11.39
C LEU A 378 -29.07 20.57 12.89
N SER A 379 -28.06 19.96 13.52
CA SER A 379 -28.05 19.74 14.97
C SER A 379 -27.94 21.02 15.80
N TYR A 380 -27.27 22.05 15.26
CA TYR A 380 -27.12 23.34 15.91
C TYR A 380 -28.42 24.16 15.89
N VAL A 381 -29.15 24.12 14.77
CA VAL A 381 -30.45 24.82 14.65
C VAL A 381 -31.60 23.96 15.20
N ALA A 382 -31.36 22.69 15.54
CA ALA A 382 -32.36 21.79 16.12
C ALA A 382 -32.86 22.33 17.47
N GLY A 383 -34.10 22.83 17.50
CA GLY A 383 -34.72 23.43 18.68
C GLY A 383 -34.75 24.96 18.69
N ALA A 384 -34.21 25.62 17.65
CA ALA A 384 -34.43 27.05 17.46
C ALA A 384 -35.91 27.34 17.20
N LYS A 385 -36.46 28.36 17.86
CA LYS A 385 -37.85 28.81 17.64
C LYS A 385 -37.90 29.82 16.51
N LEU A 386 -37.54 29.38 15.30
CA LEU A 386 -37.57 30.21 14.10
C LEU A 386 -38.82 29.87 13.25
N PRO A 387 -39.45 30.88 12.60
CA PRO A 387 -40.45 30.63 11.57
C PRO A 387 -39.87 29.81 10.42
N GLU A 388 -40.73 29.03 9.75
CA GLU A 388 -40.40 28.20 8.56
C GLU A 388 -39.23 27.20 8.70
N ILE A 389 -38.64 27.07 9.88
CA ILE A 389 -37.49 26.19 10.13
C ILE A 389 -37.78 24.73 9.81
N ASP A 390 -39.02 24.27 10.05
CA ASP A 390 -39.43 22.89 9.75
C ASP A 390 -39.39 22.58 8.25
N ALA A 391 -39.71 23.56 7.40
CA ALA A 391 -39.65 23.40 5.94
C ALA A 391 -38.19 23.31 5.48
N TRP A 392 -37.35 24.21 5.98
CA TRP A 392 -35.91 24.18 5.71
C TRP A 392 -35.23 22.90 6.20
N MET A 393 -35.54 22.43 7.43
CA MET A 393 -34.99 21.19 7.98
C MET A 393 -35.34 19.98 7.11
N ARG A 394 -36.58 19.89 6.61
CA ARG A 394 -36.99 18.82 5.68
C ARG A 394 -36.21 18.90 4.37
N SER A 395 -36.06 20.09 3.80
CA SER A 395 -35.26 20.29 2.57
C SER A 395 -33.80 19.91 2.77
N CYS A 396 -33.22 20.25 3.92
CA CYS A 396 -31.85 19.89 4.28
C CYS A 396 -31.69 18.36 4.42
N ASP A 397 -32.64 17.68 5.07
CA ASP A 397 -32.63 16.21 5.20
C ASP A 397 -32.75 15.48 3.85
N LEU A 398 -33.60 16.01 2.95
CA LEU A 398 -33.73 15.50 1.60
C LEU A 398 -32.42 15.61 0.83
N VAL A 399 -31.78 16.79 0.85
CA VAL A 399 -30.47 16.99 0.21
C VAL A 399 -29.41 16.10 0.84
N ARG A 400 -29.37 15.97 2.17
CA ARG A 400 -28.41 15.08 2.84
C ARG A 400 -28.55 13.64 2.37
N THR A 401 -29.79 13.16 2.21
CA THR A 401 -30.09 11.83 1.68
C THR A 401 -29.61 11.68 0.24
N LEU A 402 -29.81 12.71 -0.59
CA LEU A 402 -29.29 12.76 -1.95
C LEU A 402 -27.77 12.67 -1.98
N LEU A 403 -27.06 13.50 -1.21
CA LEU A 403 -25.60 13.47 -1.17
C LEU A 403 -25.08 12.12 -0.68
N ALA A 404 -25.74 11.49 0.29
CA ALA A 404 -25.39 10.15 0.76
C ALA A 404 -25.56 9.08 -0.34
N LYS A 405 -26.61 9.20 -1.16
CA LYS A 405 -26.79 8.36 -2.36
C LYS A 405 -25.66 8.59 -3.37
N SER A 406 -25.28 9.84 -3.63
CA SER A 406 -24.14 10.17 -4.50
C SER A 406 -22.81 9.58 -3.99
N VAL A 407 -22.55 9.68 -2.68
CA VAL A 407 -21.40 9.05 -2.01
C VAL A 407 -21.39 7.54 -2.24
N LYS A 408 -22.55 6.87 -2.14
CA LYS A 408 -22.66 5.44 -2.41
C LYS A 408 -22.34 5.12 -3.88
N ASN A 409 -22.90 5.86 -4.82
CA ASN A 409 -22.67 5.65 -6.26
C ASN A 409 -21.17 5.78 -6.62
N ILE A 410 -20.48 6.78 -6.07
CA ILE A 410 -19.04 6.95 -6.29
C ILE A 410 -18.24 5.78 -5.70
N ASN A 411 -18.56 5.35 -4.47
CA ASN A 411 -17.90 4.18 -3.87
C ASN A 411 -18.11 2.89 -4.69
N ASP A 412 -19.32 2.70 -5.23
CA ASP A 412 -19.63 1.56 -6.09
C ASP A 412 -18.79 1.61 -7.38
N PHE A 413 -18.58 2.79 -7.99
CA PHE A 413 -17.67 2.95 -9.13
C PHE A 413 -16.19 2.72 -8.78
N LEU A 414 -15.71 3.26 -7.66
CA LEU A 414 -14.32 3.10 -7.22
C LEU A 414 -13.97 1.63 -6.95
N THR A 415 -14.93 0.85 -6.44
CA THR A 415 -14.75 -0.59 -6.19
C THR A 415 -15.03 -1.45 -7.42
N LYS A 416 -16.02 -1.07 -8.25
CA LYS A 416 -16.43 -1.75 -9.47
C LYS A 416 -16.61 -0.71 -10.58
N PRO A 417 -15.60 -0.53 -11.46
CA PRO A 417 -15.60 0.51 -12.50
C PRO A 417 -16.72 0.40 -13.55
N SER A 418 -17.48 -0.70 -13.57
CA SER A 418 -18.64 -0.90 -14.43
C SER A 418 -19.95 -0.33 -13.88
N SER A 419 -19.93 0.29 -12.68
CA SER A 419 -21.13 0.83 -12.03
C SER A 419 -21.60 2.12 -12.72
N VAL A 420 -22.87 2.15 -13.12
CA VAL A 420 -23.49 3.34 -13.73
C VAL A 420 -23.73 4.40 -12.67
N ILE A 421 -23.29 5.63 -12.95
CA ILE A 421 -23.61 6.83 -12.18
C ILE A 421 -24.47 7.74 -13.06
N SER A 422 -25.59 8.22 -12.52
CA SER A 422 -26.44 9.20 -13.20
C SER A 422 -26.98 10.19 -12.21
N VAL A 423 -27.04 11.46 -12.62
CA VAL A 423 -27.79 12.50 -11.92
C VAL A 423 -29.09 12.72 -12.67
N THR A 424 -30.19 12.75 -11.95
CA THR A 424 -31.53 12.96 -12.50
C THR A 424 -31.94 14.42 -12.37
N ASP A 425 -32.82 14.90 -13.25
CA ASP A 425 -33.35 16.28 -13.19
C ASP A 425 -34.05 16.57 -11.84
N ASP A 426 -34.70 15.55 -11.27
CA ASP A 426 -35.32 15.62 -9.94
C ASP A 426 -34.29 15.91 -8.83
N GLU A 427 -33.09 15.35 -8.94
CA GLU A 427 -32.01 15.56 -7.97
C GLU A 427 -31.43 16.98 -8.07
N VAL A 428 -31.34 17.55 -9.27
CA VAL A 428 -30.94 18.94 -9.48
C VAL A 428 -31.99 19.90 -8.92
N GLN A 429 -33.28 19.63 -9.17
CA GLN A 429 -34.38 20.42 -8.61
C GLN A 429 -34.40 20.40 -7.08
N LEU A 430 -34.10 19.25 -6.47
CA LEU A 430 -34.05 19.10 -5.02
C LEU A 430 -33.02 20.04 -4.38
N VAL A 431 -31.85 20.19 -5.00
CA VAL A 431 -30.82 21.13 -4.53
C VAL A 431 -31.26 22.58 -4.72
N GLY A 432 -31.83 22.92 -5.88
CA GLY A 432 -32.36 24.28 -6.12
C GLY A 432 -33.45 24.67 -5.12
N ASN A 433 -34.32 23.72 -4.76
CA ASN A 433 -35.33 23.91 -3.73
C ASN A 433 -34.67 24.17 -2.36
N TYR A 434 -33.64 23.42 -1.98
CA TYR A 434 -32.92 23.65 -0.73
C TYR A 434 -32.26 25.03 -0.65
N GLN A 435 -31.63 25.50 -1.74
CA GLN A 435 -31.06 26.84 -1.79
C GLN A 435 -32.15 27.91 -1.63
N THR A 436 -33.28 27.74 -2.33
CA THR A 436 -34.43 28.66 -2.23
C THR A 436 -35.00 28.72 -0.81
N GLU A 437 -35.20 27.57 -0.16
CA GLU A 437 -35.67 27.49 1.23
C GLU A 437 -34.65 28.08 2.21
N THR A 438 -33.35 27.94 1.92
CA THR A 438 -32.28 28.58 2.72
C THR A 438 -32.31 30.10 2.59
N ASP A 439 -32.50 30.62 1.38
CA ASP A 439 -32.63 32.07 1.14
C ASP A 439 -33.88 32.64 1.82
N LYS A 440 -35.02 31.94 1.75
CA LYS A 440 -36.25 32.34 2.46
C LYS A 440 -36.00 32.44 3.96
N LEU A 441 -35.47 31.39 4.57
CA LEU A 441 -35.21 31.37 6.02
C LEU A 441 -34.23 32.47 6.44
N LEU A 442 -33.19 32.74 5.65
CA LEU A 442 -32.26 33.85 5.94
C LEU A 442 -32.96 35.21 5.89
N ASN A 443 -33.80 35.45 4.88
CA ASN A 443 -34.58 36.68 4.78
C ASN A 443 -35.56 36.84 5.94
N GLU A 444 -36.23 35.78 6.37
CA GLU A 444 -37.12 35.82 7.53
C GLU A 444 -36.37 36.12 8.84
N ILE A 445 -35.21 35.51 9.05
CA ILE A 445 -34.37 35.82 10.22
C ILE A 445 -33.94 37.29 10.16
N GLN A 446 -33.60 37.80 8.97
CA GLN A 446 -33.27 39.21 8.78
C GLN A 446 -34.47 40.13 9.09
N ASP A 447 -35.68 39.74 8.71
CA ASP A 447 -36.91 40.48 9.05
C ASP A 447 -37.21 40.46 10.56
N LEU A 448 -36.95 39.33 11.24
CA LEU A 448 -37.03 39.25 12.69
C LEU A 448 -36.02 40.19 13.37
N ILE A 449 -34.79 40.25 12.85
CA ILE A 449 -33.76 41.20 13.33
C ILE A 449 -34.23 42.63 13.11
N ASN A 450 -34.72 42.97 11.91
CA ASN A 450 -35.22 44.31 11.60
C ASN A 450 -36.44 44.69 12.48
N GLY A 451 -37.29 43.72 12.81
CA GLY A 451 -38.47 43.87 13.67
C GLY A 451 -38.16 44.21 15.13
N LEU A 452 -36.93 43.97 15.60
CA LEU A 452 -36.49 44.32 16.96
C LEU A 452 -36.28 45.84 17.15
N LYS A 453 -36.30 46.63 16.06
CA LYS A 453 -36.14 48.11 16.07
C LYS A 453 -34.90 48.57 16.86
N GLU A 454 -33.80 47.86 16.71
CA GLU A 454 -32.51 48.21 17.31
C GLU A 454 -31.97 49.50 16.72
N THR A 455 -31.18 50.25 17.48
CA THR A 455 -30.40 51.35 16.92
C THR A 455 -29.25 50.82 16.06
N ASP A 456 -28.69 51.66 15.17
CA ASP A 456 -27.53 51.29 14.35
C ASP A 456 -26.33 50.84 15.22
N GLU A 457 -26.13 51.48 16.38
CA GLU A 457 -25.08 51.10 17.34
C GLU A 457 -25.33 49.74 17.99
N GLU A 458 -26.57 49.45 18.38
CA GLU A 458 -26.95 48.16 18.96
C GLU A 458 -26.79 47.02 17.96
N SER A 459 -27.17 47.29 16.71
CA SER A 459 -27.00 46.36 15.62
C SER A 459 -25.52 46.10 15.32
N ALA A 460 -24.70 47.15 15.22
CA ALA A 460 -23.25 46.99 15.01
C ALA A 460 -22.61 46.16 16.13
N ARG A 461 -22.94 46.44 17.40
CA ARG A 461 -22.40 45.71 18.56
C ARG A 461 -22.81 44.24 18.56
N ALA A 462 -24.05 43.91 18.21
CA ALA A 462 -24.51 42.54 18.15
C ALA A 462 -23.83 41.75 17.01
N THR A 463 -23.64 42.35 15.83
CA THR A 463 -22.87 41.74 14.73
C THR A 463 -21.42 41.50 15.14
N THR A 464 -20.76 42.48 15.75
CA THR A 464 -19.37 42.34 16.23
C THR A 464 -19.27 41.22 17.27
N THR A 465 -20.25 41.09 18.16
CA THR A 465 -20.29 40.02 19.17
C THR A 465 -20.41 38.62 18.55
N VAL A 466 -21.21 38.47 17.49
CA VAL A 466 -21.31 37.20 16.74
C VAL A 466 -20.01 36.90 16.02
N ASN A 467 -19.41 37.88 15.32
CA ASN A 467 -18.13 37.70 14.63
C ASN A 467 -17.01 37.35 15.61
N PHE A 468 -17.00 37.97 16.79
CA PHE A 468 -16.06 37.70 17.87
C PHE A 468 -16.17 36.25 18.37
N ARG A 469 -17.39 35.73 18.58
CA ARG A 469 -17.62 34.32 18.93
C ARG A 469 -17.16 33.37 17.82
N SER A 470 -17.58 33.63 16.58
CA SER A 470 -17.25 32.78 15.43
C SER A 470 -15.74 32.73 15.17
N LEU A 471 -15.04 33.85 15.33
CA LEU A 471 -13.59 33.91 15.15
C LEU A 471 -12.85 32.99 16.14
N LEU A 472 -13.25 32.99 17.41
CA LEU A 472 -12.68 32.09 18.41
C LEU A 472 -12.92 30.62 18.03
N GLU A 473 -14.15 30.25 17.65
CA GLU A 473 -14.50 28.89 17.24
C GLU A 473 -13.68 28.41 16.02
N HIS A 474 -13.57 29.26 15.00
CA HIS A 474 -12.76 28.97 13.81
C HIS A 474 -11.28 28.78 14.16
N TYR A 475 -10.73 29.62 15.04
CA TYR A 475 -9.33 29.55 15.46
C TYR A 475 -9.04 28.29 16.29
N GLU A 476 -9.89 27.94 17.25
CA GLU A 476 -9.74 26.70 18.02
C GLU A 476 -9.81 25.46 17.13
N ARG A 477 -10.72 25.47 16.15
CA ARG A 477 -10.83 24.37 15.20
C ARG A 477 -9.60 24.26 14.32
N TRP A 478 -9.08 25.40 13.84
CA TRP A 478 -7.83 25.46 13.07
C TRP A 478 -6.65 24.90 13.88
N LEU A 479 -6.51 25.29 15.15
CA LEU A 479 -5.44 24.83 16.04
C LEU A 479 -5.48 23.30 16.21
N SER A 480 -6.66 22.75 16.48
CA SER A 480 -6.87 21.30 16.61
C SER A 480 -6.49 20.52 15.33
N LEU A 481 -6.80 21.07 14.14
CA LEU A 481 -6.44 20.46 12.86
C LEU A 481 -4.93 20.52 12.61
N CYS A 482 -4.28 21.64 12.94
CA CYS A 482 -2.83 21.80 12.84
C CYS A 482 -2.10 20.79 13.74
N GLU A 483 -2.53 20.61 14.98
CA GLU A 483 -1.98 19.59 15.89
C GLU A 483 -2.16 18.18 15.33
N GLN A 484 -3.32 17.89 14.76
CA GLN A 484 -3.59 16.60 14.14
C GLN A 484 -2.63 16.33 12.96
N LYS A 485 -2.48 17.30 12.05
CA LYS A 485 -1.55 17.21 10.92
C LYS A 485 -0.11 17.02 11.38
N GLN A 486 0.34 17.80 12.36
CA GLN A 486 1.70 17.76 12.88
C GLN A 486 2.10 16.37 13.40
N ARG A 487 1.17 15.62 14.01
CA ARG A 487 1.43 14.24 14.45
C ARG A 487 1.78 13.31 13.29
N TYR A 488 1.08 13.44 12.16
CA TYR A 488 1.40 12.69 10.94
C TYR A 488 2.74 13.13 10.35
N ASP A 489 2.98 14.43 10.26
CA ASP A 489 4.23 14.99 9.70
C ASP A 489 5.47 14.46 10.45
N ILE A 490 5.40 14.41 11.79
CA ILE A 490 6.48 13.86 12.62
C ILE A 490 6.71 12.38 12.34
N GLN A 491 5.64 11.57 12.22
CA GLN A 491 5.75 10.14 11.94
C GLN A 491 6.32 9.87 10.53
N ILE A 492 5.84 10.61 9.53
CA ILE A 492 6.32 10.52 8.15
C ILE A 492 7.80 10.88 8.08
N ALA A 493 8.21 11.97 8.72
CA ALA A 493 9.62 12.39 8.77
C ALA A 493 10.52 11.37 9.47
N ALA A 494 10.05 10.77 10.58
CA ALA A 494 10.78 9.72 11.27
C ALA A 494 10.98 8.47 10.40
N LEU A 495 9.93 8.00 9.72
CA LEU A 495 10.01 6.87 8.79
C LEU A 495 10.95 7.16 7.62
N ASP A 496 10.90 8.37 7.07
CA ASP A 496 11.77 8.75 5.96
C ASP A 496 13.25 8.74 6.40
N THR A 497 13.54 9.20 7.62
CA THR A 497 14.89 9.14 8.20
C THR A 497 15.35 7.70 8.39
N MET A 498 14.48 6.81 8.91
CA MET A 498 14.79 5.39 9.10
C MET A 498 15.06 4.68 7.77
N ILE A 499 14.26 4.94 6.74
CA ILE A 499 14.43 4.34 5.41
C ILE A 499 15.78 4.75 4.82
N ARG A 500 16.12 6.04 4.84
CA ARG A 500 17.41 6.52 4.31
C ARG A 500 18.60 5.90 5.06
N ALA A 501 18.51 5.79 6.38
CA ALA A 501 19.56 5.17 7.19
C ALA A 501 19.72 3.66 6.87
N LEU A 502 18.60 2.96 6.67
CA LEU A 502 18.58 1.55 6.29
C LEU A 502 19.20 1.35 4.90
N GLU A 503 18.82 2.15 3.89
CA GLU A 503 19.36 2.07 2.54
C GLU A 503 20.86 2.35 2.48
N GLN A 504 21.35 3.32 3.27
CA GLN A 504 22.78 3.62 3.34
C GLN A 504 23.56 2.46 3.98
N THR A 505 23.01 1.86 5.03
CA THR A 505 23.61 0.71 5.72
C THR A 505 23.59 -0.53 4.82
N GLU A 506 22.47 -0.77 4.12
CA GLU A 506 22.28 -1.84 3.14
C GLU A 506 23.39 -1.80 2.08
N ARG A 507 23.61 -0.63 1.47
CA ARG A 507 24.65 -0.45 0.45
C ARG A 507 26.04 -0.73 0.98
N ASN A 508 26.37 -0.21 2.16
CA ASN A 508 27.70 -0.37 2.75
C ASN A 508 28.00 -1.84 3.09
N GLU A 509 27.09 -2.52 3.80
CA GLU A 509 27.29 -3.90 4.22
C GLU A 509 27.24 -4.87 3.04
N PHE A 510 26.34 -4.66 2.08
CA PHE A 510 26.29 -5.47 0.86
C PHE A 510 27.60 -5.37 0.06
N ASN A 511 28.16 -4.16 -0.06
CA ASN A 511 29.45 -3.96 -0.71
C ASN A 511 30.60 -4.64 0.05
N ASN A 512 30.57 -4.64 1.38
CA ASN A 512 31.56 -5.38 2.19
C ASN A 512 31.49 -6.88 1.93
N VAL A 513 30.28 -7.46 1.92
CA VAL A 513 30.07 -8.88 1.59
C VAL A 513 30.54 -9.20 0.18
N LEU A 514 30.20 -8.37 -0.81
CA LEU A 514 30.68 -8.56 -2.19
C LEU A 514 32.19 -8.48 -2.32
N ASN A 515 32.85 -7.59 -1.58
CA ASN A 515 34.31 -7.48 -1.58
C ASN A 515 34.95 -8.75 -0.98
N HIS A 516 34.39 -9.32 0.09
CA HIS A 516 34.86 -10.58 0.65
C HIS A 516 34.70 -11.75 -0.32
N ILE A 517 33.51 -11.91 -0.91
CA ILE A 517 33.27 -12.96 -1.91
C ILE A 517 34.18 -12.78 -3.12
N SER A 518 34.43 -11.53 -3.55
CA SER A 518 35.35 -11.24 -4.66
C SER A 518 36.76 -11.71 -4.38
N ALA A 519 37.27 -11.48 -3.16
CA ALA A 519 38.59 -11.95 -2.76
C ALA A 519 38.67 -13.49 -2.82
N ASP A 520 37.69 -14.19 -2.26
CA ASP A 520 37.64 -15.65 -2.30
C ASP A 520 37.56 -16.18 -3.74
N VAL A 521 36.71 -15.59 -4.58
CA VAL A 521 36.58 -15.95 -6.00
C VAL A 521 37.89 -15.75 -6.76
N ASN A 522 38.58 -14.64 -6.48
CA ASN A 522 39.88 -14.35 -7.08
C ASN A 522 40.90 -15.42 -6.68
N ASP A 523 41.01 -15.74 -5.39
CA ASP A 523 41.92 -16.76 -4.88
C ASP A 523 41.65 -18.14 -5.52
N PHE A 524 40.37 -18.53 -5.63
CA PHE A 524 39.99 -19.77 -6.32
C PHE A 524 40.35 -19.74 -7.81
N TYR A 525 40.13 -18.61 -8.49
CA TYR A 525 40.42 -18.49 -9.92
C TYR A 525 41.92 -18.60 -10.20
N VAL A 526 42.75 -17.86 -9.45
CA VAL A 526 44.22 -17.90 -9.58
C VAL A 526 44.74 -19.30 -9.31
N CYS A 527 44.17 -20.02 -8.34
CA CYS A 527 44.55 -21.40 -8.05
C CYS A 527 44.18 -22.37 -9.20
N LEU A 528 43.03 -22.19 -9.84
CA LEU A 528 42.55 -23.03 -10.94
C LEU A 528 43.20 -22.70 -12.29
N HIS A 529 43.60 -21.45 -12.51
CA HIS A 529 44.14 -20.94 -13.77
C HIS A 529 45.48 -20.21 -13.55
N PRO A 530 46.51 -20.91 -13.04
CA PRO A 530 47.77 -20.27 -12.65
C PRO A 530 48.52 -19.63 -13.84
N ASP A 531 48.26 -20.09 -15.07
CA ASP A 531 48.96 -19.66 -16.28
C ASP A 531 48.31 -18.46 -16.99
N GLU A 532 47.13 -18.00 -16.55
CA GLU A 532 46.39 -16.94 -17.24
C GLU A 532 46.77 -15.52 -16.80
N GLY A 533 47.51 -15.36 -15.69
CA GLY A 533 48.02 -14.06 -15.23
C GLY A 533 46.96 -13.04 -14.77
N PHE A 534 45.71 -13.46 -14.57
CA PHE A 534 44.63 -12.63 -14.03
C PHE A 534 44.58 -12.75 -12.50
N ASP A 535 44.75 -11.65 -11.77
CA ASP A 535 44.79 -11.62 -10.30
C ASP A 535 43.82 -10.61 -9.65
N GLN A 536 42.86 -10.06 -10.40
CA GLN A 536 41.91 -9.02 -9.95
C GLN A 536 40.46 -9.25 -10.38
N LEU A 537 39.92 -10.44 -10.12
CA LEU A 537 38.48 -10.68 -10.30
C LEU A 537 37.68 -9.98 -9.19
N LYS A 538 36.74 -9.13 -9.59
CA LYS A 538 35.86 -8.40 -8.67
C LYS A 538 34.40 -8.52 -9.07
N LEU A 539 33.56 -8.89 -8.11
CA LEU A 539 32.10 -8.76 -8.20
C LEU A 539 31.75 -7.30 -7.86
N SER A 540 31.02 -6.64 -8.76
CA SER A 540 30.51 -5.29 -8.52
C SER A 540 28.98 -5.28 -8.51
N SER A 541 28.41 -4.44 -7.66
CA SER A 541 26.99 -4.11 -7.73
C SER A 541 26.71 -3.38 -9.04
N THR A 542 25.68 -3.80 -9.78
CA THR A 542 25.31 -3.17 -11.05
C THR A 542 24.78 -1.73 -10.90
N GLN A 543 24.54 -1.25 -9.67
CA GLN A 543 24.24 0.17 -9.43
C GLN A 543 25.46 1.07 -9.73
N ASP A 544 26.69 0.56 -9.64
CA ASP A 544 27.92 1.31 -9.95
C ASP A 544 28.27 1.34 -11.46
N ARG A 545 27.51 0.64 -12.32
CA ARG A 545 27.71 0.63 -13.78
C ARG A 545 26.67 1.44 -14.56
N GLY A 546 25.87 2.25 -13.84
CA GLY A 546 24.95 3.24 -14.41
C GLY A 546 25.53 4.65 -14.32
N LEU A 547 26.68 4.87 -14.95
CA LEU A 547 27.13 6.17 -15.46
C LEU A 547 27.37 6.01 -16.97
#